data_AF-A0A7Y4ZG94-F1
#
_entry.id   AF-A0A7Y4ZG94-F1
#
_cell.length_a   1.000
_cell.length_b   1.000
_cell.length_c   1.000
_cell.angle_alpha   90.00
_cell.angle_beta   90.00
_cell.angle_gamma   90.00
#
_symmetry.space_group_name_H-M   'P 1'
#
loop_
_entity.id
_entity.type
_entity.pdbx_description
1 polymer ?
#
loop_
_entity_poly.entity_id
_entity_poly.type
_entity_poly.pdbx_seq_one_letter_code
_entity_poly.pdbx_strand_id
1 'polypeptide(L)'
;MPRFALLSSFAALLPLMACAASSAPAQSVDETDAELRATQGCEGKKLGDTCHLCPTTDPSCIETAEVKTCQADPGGSTKLRCIGGTKVPPPPAGYVPCAGKKVGAQCTICDPTDASCIETAVVKTCDAKGACVSGTSAPPPYSACAGKKTGAQCTICDPADASCIETALYKTCNARGECVAGR
;
A
#
# COMPACT_ATOMS: atom_id res chain seq x y z
N MET A 1 22.37 -95.68 21.36
CA MET A 1 22.75 -95.22 20.00
C MET A 1 21.95 -93.96 19.69
N PRO A 2 22.57 -92.95 19.05
CA PRO A 2 22.18 -91.54 19.13
C PRO A 2 21.25 -91.10 17.98
N ARG A 3 20.52 -90.00 18.19
CA ARG A 3 20.50 -88.76 17.36
C ARG A 3 19.12 -88.12 17.23
N PHE A 4 19.08 -86.84 17.63
CA PHE A 4 18.39 -85.68 17.02
C PHE A 4 16.87 -85.80 16.73
N ALA A 5 16.00 -84.85 17.08
CA ALA A 5 16.11 -83.43 16.73
C ALA A 5 15.04 -82.58 17.44
N LEU A 6 15.44 -81.35 17.82
CA LEU A 6 14.74 -80.05 17.69
C LEU A 6 13.30 -79.97 18.22
N LEU A 7 13.07 -79.38 19.41
CA LEU A 7 12.84 -77.93 19.61
C LEU A 7 12.02 -77.27 18.49
N SER A 8 10.77 -76.90 18.78
CA SER A 8 10.43 -75.49 18.98
C SER A 8 9.00 -75.37 19.52
N SER A 9 8.91 -75.01 20.80
CA SER A 9 7.75 -74.34 21.38
C SER A 9 7.42 -73.11 20.55
N PHE A 10 6.14 -72.74 20.44
CA PHE A 10 5.64 -71.47 20.98
C PHE A 10 4.11 -71.46 20.94
N ALA A 11 3.58 -70.91 22.02
CA ALA A 11 2.21 -71.02 22.46
C ALA A 11 1.25 -70.17 21.62
N ALA A 12 0.02 -70.64 21.56
CA ALA A 12 -1.14 -69.85 21.16
C ALA A 12 -1.33 -68.65 22.08
N LEU A 13 -1.60 -67.48 21.50
CA LEU A 13 -2.28 -66.36 22.17
C LEU A 13 -2.86 -65.42 21.09
N LEU A 14 -4.19 -65.42 20.99
CA LEU A 14 -4.95 -64.32 20.38
C LEU A 14 -4.76 -63.05 21.23
N PRO A 15 -4.77 -61.87 20.60
CA PRO A 15 -5.74 -60.88 21.05
C PRO A 15 -6.43 -60.09 19.92
N LEU A 16 -7.71 -59.83 20.19
CA LEU A 16 -8.53 -58.65 19.91
C LEU A 16 -8.32 -57.81 18.63
N MET A 17 -9.38 -57.83 17.82
CA MET A 17 -9.94 -56.67 17.12
C MET A 17 -9.83 -55.38 17.95
N ALA A 18 -9.08 -54.41 17.43
CA ALA A 18 -9.22 -53.01 17.76
C ALA A 18 -9.23 -52.22 16.44
N CYS A 19 -10.37 -51.63 16.10
CA CYS A 19 -10.46 -50.58 15.09
C CYS A 19 -9.65 -49.39 15.56
N ALA A 20 -8.41 -49.26 15.10
CA ALA A 20 -7.71 -47.99 15.14
C ALA A 20 -8.30 -47.12 14.02
N ALA A 21 -9.36 -46.38 14.35
CA ALA A 21 -9.62 -45.11 13.72
C ALA A 21 -8.46 -44.18 14.12
N SER A 22 -7.36 -44.23 13.36
CA SER A 22 -6.35 -43.20 13.41
C SER A 22 -6.98 -41.95 12.82
N SER A 23 -7.55 -41.16 13.71
CA SER A 23 -7.75 -39.73 13.53
C SER A 23 -6.49 -39.15 12.92
N ALA A 24 -6.57 -38.78 11.64
CA ALA A 24 -5.64 -37.82 11.08
C ALA A 24 -5.54 -36.64 12.07
N PRO A 25 -4.34 -36.17 12.44
CA PRO A 25 -4.25 -34.78 12.85
C PRO A 25 -4.72 -33.98 11.64
N ALA A 26 -5.97 -33.51 11.72
CA ALA A 26 -6.40 -32.38 10.96
C ALA A 26 -5.39 -31.25 11.23
N GLN A 27 -5.12 -30.47 10.17
CA GLN A 27 -4.34 -29.24 10.15
C GLN A 27 -2.82 -29.39 9.91
N SER A 28 -2.45 -29.98 8.77
CA SER A 28 -1.47 -29.28 7.93
C SER A 28 -2.28 -28.40 6.98
N VAL A 29 -2.54 -27.15 7.37
CA VAL A 29 -2.84 -26.13 6.37
C VAL A 29 -1.67 -26.17 5.38
N ASP A 30 -2.00 -26.36 4.11
CA ASP A 30 -1.07 -26.24 3.00
C ASP A 30 -0.66 -24.75 2.96
N GLU A 31 0.22 -24.37 3.87
CA GLU A 31 0.75 -23.01 4.00
C GLU A 31 1.66 -22.85 2.79
N THR A 32 1.05 -22.41 1.69
CA THR A 32 1.74 -22.23 0.41
C THR A 32 3.06 -21.49 0.62
N ASP A 33 4.12 -21.85 -0.11
CA ASP A 33 5.45 -21.22 0.02
C ASP A 33 5.41 -19.68 0.04
N ALA A 34 4.41 -19.09 -0.61
CA ALA A 34 4.16 -17.65 -0.59
C ALA A 34 3.76 -17.12 0.80
N GLU A 35 2.94 -17.84 1.56
CA GLU A 35 2.48 -17.47 2.90
C GLU A 35 3.61 -17.59 3.93
N LEU A 36 4.44 -18.64 3.80
CA LEU A 36 5.63 -18.80 4.62
C LEU A 36 6.65 -17.69 4.37
N ARG A 37 6.94 -17.39 3.10
CA ARG A 37 7.84 -16.29 2.68
C ARG A 37 7.34 -14.92 3.14
N ALA A 38 6.04 -14.67 3.02
CA ALA A 38 5.43 -13.44 3.49
C ALA A 38 5.66 -13.23 4.99
N THR A 39 5.67 -14.30 5.77
CA THR A 39 5.82 -14.19 7.21
C THR A 39 7.28 -14.13 7.67
N GLN A 40 8.17 -14.88 7.01
CA GLN A 40 9.61 -14.86 7.26
C GLN A 40 10.24 -13.49 6.99
N GLY A 41 9.74 -12.75 5.99
CA GLY A 41 10.22 -11.39 5.69
C GLY A 41 10.08 -10.39 6.84
N CYS A 42 9.28 -10.75 7.86
CA CYS A 42 8.96 -9.94 9.04
C CYS A 42 9.37 -10.57 10.38
N GLU A 43 10.11 -11.68 10.37
CA GLU A 43 10.62 -12.26 11.62
C GLU A 43 11.60 -11.31 12.32
N GLY A 44 11.36 -11.04 13.59
CA GLY A 44 12.16 -10.10 14.39
C GLY A 44 11.97 -8.62 14.04
N LYS A 45 11.02 -8.31 13.14
CA LYS A 45 10.69 -6.94 12.75
C LYS A 45 9.42 -6.46 13.46
N LYS A 46 9.28 -5.14 13.59
CA LYS A 46 8.07 -4.51 14.14
C LYS A 46 7.10 -4.09 13.04
N LEU A 47 5.85 -3.79 13.42
CA LEU A 47 4.85 -3.24 12.53
C LEU A 47 5.42 -2.00 11.81
N GLY A 48 5.28 -1.96 10.48
CA GLY A 48 5.76 -0.87 9.64
C GLY A 48 7.21 -1.01 9.15
N ASP A 49 8.01 -1.96 9.65
CA ASP A 49 9.36 -2.19 9.14
C ASP A 49 9.33 -2.66 7.68
N THR A 50 10.32 -2.22 6.90
CA THR A 50 10.50 -2.67 5.52
C THR A 50 10.85 -4.16 5.48
N CYS A 51 10.22 -4.87 4.56
CA CYS A 51 10.44 -6.29 4.33
C CYS A 51 10.58 -6.59 2.84
N HIS A 52 11.13 -7.76 2.53
CA HIS A 52 11.26 -8.29 1.19
C HIS A 52 10.58 -9.65 1.14
N LEU A 53 9.78 -9.89 0.10
CA LEU A 53 9.17 -11.18 -0.18
C LEU A 53 10.17 -12.13 -0.85
N CYS A 54 11.11 -11.57 -1.60
CA CYS A 54 12.18 -12.33 -2.21
C CYS A 54 13.41 -12.36 -1.29
N PRO A 55 13.88 -13.55 -0.88
CA PRO A 55 15.13 -13.64 -0.14
C PRO A 55 16.29 -13.26 -1.06
N THR A 56 17.32 -12.62 -0.49
CA THR A 56 18.52 -12.20 -1.24
C THR A 56 19.32 -13.35 -1.83
N THR A 57 19.02 -14.58 -1.41
CA THR A 57 19.65 -15.83 -1.87
C THR A 57 18.96 -16.44 -3.09
N ASP A 58 17.79 -15.94 -3.50
CA ASP A 58 17.05 -16.45 -4.65
C ASP A 58 16.99 -15.41 -5.79
N PRO A 59 17.92 -15.45 -6.74
CA PRO A 59 17.94 -14.52 -7.87
C PRO A 59 16.82 -14.77 -8.89
N SER A 60 16.10 -15.89 -8.78
CA SER A 60 14.93 -16.18 -9.62
C SER A 60 13.65 -15.57 -9.06
N CYS A 61 13.67 -15.15 -7.79
CA CYS A 61 12.58 -14.42 -7.17
C CYS A 61 12.67 -12.94 -7.55
N ILE A 62 11.70 -12.49 -8.36
CA ILE A 62 11.60 -11.09 -8.77
C ILE A 62 10.50 -10.42 -7.95
N GLU A 63 10.88 -9.44 -7.15
CA GLU A 63 9.96 -8.61 -6.38
C GLU A 63 9.64 -7.32 -7.14
N THR A 64 8.39 -6.86 -7.08
CA THR A 64 8.03 -5.52 -7.58
C THR A 64 8.78 -4.43 -6.80
N ALA A 65 9.16 -3.33 -7.46
CA ALA A 65 9.84 -2.19 -6.83
C ALA A 65 9.00 -1.45 -5.77
N GLU A 66 7.77 -1.90 -5.53
CA GLU A 66 6.90 -1.35 -4.51
C GLU A 66 7.40 -1.70 -3.11
N VAL A 67 7.45 -0.69 -2.23
CA VAL A 67 7.82 -0.86 -0.82
C VAL A 67 6.84 -1.80 -0.14
N LYS A 68 7.37 -2.80 0.56
CA LYS A 68 6.59 -3.76 1.35
C LYS A 68 6.93 -3.56 2.81
N THR A 69 5.91 -3.63 3.65
CA THR A 69 6.05 -3.44 5.09
C THR A 69 5.41 -4.57 5.87
N CYS A 70 5.93 -4.77 7.08
CA CYS A 70 5.37 -5.72 8.02
C CYS A 70 4.04 -5.20 8.57
N GLN A 71 2.96 -5.89 8.23
CA GLN A 71 1.59 -5.55 8.61
C GLN A 71 0.98 -6.68 9.44
N ALA A 72 0.02 -6.33 10.30
CA ALA A 72 -0.73 -7.32 11.05
C ALA A 72 -1.52 -8.22 10.09
N ASP A 73 -1.53 -9.52 10.36
CA ASP A 73 -2.32 -10.45 9.57
C ASP A 73 -3.83 -10.14 9.73
N PRO A 74 -4.60 -10.04 8.63
CA PRO A 74 -6.03 -9.73 8.69
C PRO A 74 -6.86 -10.83 9.36
N GLY A 75 -6.31 -12.02 9.58
CA GLY A 75 -6.91 -13.12 10.35
C GLY A 75 -6.72 -12.98 11.87
N GLY A 76 -6.10 -11.91 12.36
CA GLY A 76 -5.97 -11.61 13.79
C GLY A 76 -4.85 -12.37 14.50
N SER A 77 -3.89 -12.94 13.75
CA SER A 77 -2.70 -13.53 14.36
C SER A 77 -1.73 -12.43 14.83
N THR A 78 -0.94 -12.72 15.88
CA THR A 78 0.12 -11.82 16.36
C THR A 78 1.34 -11.78 15.43
N LYS A 79 1.29 -12.50 14.30
CA LYS A 79 2.40 -12.69 13.36
C LYS A 79 2.28 -11.63 12.26
N LEU A 80 3.37 -10.90 12.03
CA LEU A 80 3.42 -9.87 10.99
C LEU A 80 3.69 -10.53 9.63
N ARG A 81 3.02 -10.04 8.60
CA ARG A 81 3.22 -10.46 7.21
C ARG A 81 3.77 -9.31 6.39
N CYS A 82 4.66 -9.65 5.49
CA CYS A 82 5.18 -8.76 4.48
C CYS A 82 4.13 -8.60 3.38
N ILE A 83 3.55 -7.41 3.27
CA ILE A 83 2.48 -7.12 2.31
C ILE A 83 2.95 -6.03 1.35
N GLY A 84 2.79 -6.29 0.05
CA GLY A 84 3.03 -5.30 -1.00
C GLY A 84 1.82 -4.40 -1.22
N GLY A 85 2.07 -3.12 -1.42
CA GLY A 85 1.02 -2.14 -1.69
C GLY A 85 0.39 -1.55 -0.44
N THR A 86 0.02 -0.28 -0.56
CA THR A 86 -0.47 0.61 0.49
C THR A 86 -1.82 0.18 1.05
N LYS A 87 -1.84 -0.68 2.07
CA LYS A 87 -2.70 -0.41 3.23
C LYS A 87 -1.81 0.13 4.35
N VAL A 88 -1.39 1.38 4.16
CA VAL A 88 -1.06 2.21 5.31
C VAL A 88 -2.31 2.17 6.19
N PRO A 89 -2.23 1.77 7.46
CA PRO A 89 -3.37 1.87 8.36
C PRO A 89 -3.94 3.28 8.23
N PRO A 90 -5.27 3.45 8.18
CA PRO A 90 -5.87 4.78 8.08
C PRO A 90 -5.22 5.67 9.14
N PRO A 91 -4.88 6.92 8.80
CA PRO A 91 -4.26 7.80 9.77
C PRO A 91 -5.11 7.82 11.05
N PRO A 92 -4.48 7.92 12.24
CA PRO A 92 -5.20 7.92 13.50
C PRO A 92 -6.38 8.89 13.42
N ALA A 93 -7.52 8.48 13.97
CA ALA A 93 -8.79 9.18 13.83
C ALA A 93 -8.64 10.67 14.19
N GLY A 94 -8.55 11.53 13.17
CA GLY A 94 -8.38 12.98 13.36
C GLY A 94 -7.45 13.67 12.35
N TYR A 95 -6.47 12.98 11.76
CA TYR A 95 -5.61 13.63 10.77
C TYR A 95 -6.31 13.78 9.42
N VAL A 96 -6.60 15.04 9.07
CA VAL A 96 -7.17 15.43 7.78
C VAL A 96 -6.11 16.23 7.03
N PRO A 97 -5.30 15.59 6.16
CA PRO A 97 -4.10 16.17 5.55
C PRO A 97 -4.31 17.50 4.84
N CYS A 98 -5.53 17.70 4.35
CA CYS A 98 -5.95 18.81 3.51
C CYS A 98 -6.95 19.74 4.19
N ALA A 99 -7.21 19.56 5.50
CA ALA A 99 -8.04 20.50 6.24
C ALA A 99 -7.44 21.91 6.19
N GLY A 100 -8.23 22.86 5.68
CA GLY A 100 -7.82 24.25 5.52
C GLY A 100 -6.79 24.52 4.41
N LYS A 101 -6.40 23.50 3.62
CA LYS A 101 -5.47 23.67 2.50
C LYS A 101 -6.21 23.90 1.19
N LYS A 102 -5.56 24.61 0.26
CA LYS A 102 -6.08 24.79 -1.11
C LYS A 102 -5.85 23.53 -1.94
N VAL A 103 -6.67 23.32 -2.96
CA VAL A 103 -6.43 22.31 -4.00
C VAL A 103 -5.04 22.54 -4.62
N GLY A 104 -4.27 21.47 -4.79
CA GLY A 104 -2.88 21.51 -5.26
C GLY A 104 -1.83 21.82 -4.19
N ALA A 105 -2.22 22.16 -2.96
CA ALA A 105 -1.27 22.34 -1.87
C ALA A 105 -0.63 21.01 -1.47
N GLN A 106 0.66 21.04 -1.09
CA GLN A 106 1.36 19.86 -0.62
C GLN A 106 0.74 19.30 0.67
N CYS A 107 0.69 17.98 0.76
CA CYS A 107 0.16 17.25 1.91
C CYS A 107 0.99 15.97 2.15
N THR A 108 0.85 15.40 3.34
CA THR A 108 1.41 14.09 3.72
C THR A 108 0.26 13.16 4.04
N ILE A 109 0.37 11.89 3.68
CA ILE A 109 -0.62 10.87 4.07
C ILE A 109 -0.39 10.49 5.54
N CYS A 110 0.87 10.46 5.96
CA CYS A 110 1.24 10.20 7.34
C CYS A 110 0.94 11.41 8.23
N ASP A 111 0.29 11.12 9.36
CA ASP A 111 0.18 12.06 10.47
C ASP A 111 1.59 12.36 10.99
N PRO A 112 2.01 13.63 11.08
CA PRO A 112 3.33 14.01 11.61
C PRO A 112 3.62 13.49 13.03
N THR A 113 2.57 13.16 13.80
CA THR A 113 2.67 12.61 15.15
C THR A 113 2.75 11.09 15.19
N ASP A 114 2.48 10.42 14.06
CA ASP A 114 2.58 8.97 13.92
C ASP A 114 3.97 8.57 13.41
N ALA A 115 4.86 8.25 14.35
CA ALA A 115 6.20 7.78 14.04
C ALA A 115 6.25 6.40 13.36
N SER A 116 5.14 5.65 13.34
CA SER A 116 5.05 4.35 12.67
C SER A 116 4.63 4.47 11.20
N CYS A 117 4.11 5.62 10.80
CA CYS A 117 3.75 5.88 9.41
C CYS A 117 4.97 6.36 8.61
N ILE A 118 5.26 5.66 7.52
CA ILE A 118 6.38 5.99 6.62
C ILE A 118 5.85 6.72 5.39
N GLU A 119 6.14 8.02 5.33
CA GLU A 119 5.78 8.86 4.18
C GLU A 119 6.70 8.54 3.00
N THR A 120 6.13 8.21 1.84
CA THR A 120 6.92 7.98 0.62
C THR A 120 7.40 9.31 0.04
N ALA A 121 8.57 9.31 -0.60
CA ALA A 121 9.15 10.50 -1.25
C ALA A 121 8.35 11.03 -2.47
N VAL A 122 7.24 10.35 -2.83
CA VAL A 122 6.32 10.80 -3.86
C VAL A 122 5.59 12.06 -3.37
N VAL A 123 5.65 13.14 -4.15
CA VAL A 123 4.91 14.37 -3.88
C VAL A 123 3.41 14.11 -3.92
N LYS A 124 2.70 14.62 -2.92
CA LYS A 124 1.25 14.46 -2.77
C LYS A 124 0.63 15.83 -2.59
N THR A 125 -0.55 16.00 -3.16
CA THR A 125 -1.26 17.27 -3.06
C THR A 125 -2.74 17.06 -2.79
N CYS A 126 -3.38 18.09 -2.26
CA CYS A 126 -4.81 18.08 -2.00
C CYS A 126 -5.63 18.11 -3.29
N ASP A 127 -6.56 17.18 -3.43
CA ASP A 127 -7.55 17.20 -4.51
C ASP A 127 -8.77 18.08 -4.17
N ALA A 128 -9.69 18.21 -5.12
CA ALA A 128 -10.92 18.99 -4.95
C ALA A 128 -11.90 18.41 -3.91
N LYS A 129 -11.72 17.15 -3.50
CA LYS A 129 -12.52 16.47 -2.48
C LYS A 129 -11.88 16.56 -1.09
N GLY A 130 -10.73 17.22 -0.96
CA GLY A 130 -9.99 17.33 0.28
C GLY A 130 -9.20 16.07 0.65
N ALA A 131 -8.95 15.18 -0.31
CA ALA A 131 -8.08 14.03 -0.13
C ALA A 131 -6.63 14.37 -0.48
N CYS A 132 -5.67 13.80 0.27
CA CYS A 132 -4.26 13.84 -0.10
C CYS A 132 -3.96 12.70 -1.04
N VAL A 133 -3.77 13.02 -2.31
CA VAL A 133 -3.54 12.02 -3.35
C VAL A 133 -2.11 12.08 -3.85
N SER A 134 -1.53 10.90 -4.08
CA SER A 134 -0.27 10.76 -4.80
C SER A 134 -0.49 11.34 -6.19
N GLY A 135 0.20 12.42 -6.51
CA GLY A 135 -0.09 13.14 -7.74
C GLY A 135 1.10 13.94 -8.22
N THR A 136 1.49 13.66 -9.46
CA THR A 136 1.59 14.73 -10.45
C THR A 136 0.19 15.30 -10.66
N SER A 137 -0.41 15.91 -9.63
CA SER A 137 -1.61 16.70 -9.83
C SER A 137 -1.10 17.90 -10.59
N ALA A 138 -1.23 17.84 -11.92
CA ALA A 138 -1.04 19.02 -12.72
C ALA A 138 -1.84 20.13 -12.04
N PRO A 139 -1.23 21.32 -11.81
CA PRO A 139 -1.98 22.43 -11.29
C PRO A 139 -3.28 22.56 -12.09
N PRO A 140 -4.41 22.91 -11.44
CA PRO A 140 -5.67 23.07 -12.15
C PRO A 140 -5.43 23.97 -13.37
N PRO A 141 -6.09 23.67 -14.51
CA PRO A 141 -5.86 24.40 -15.74
C PRO A 141 -5.99 25.90 -15.49
N TYR A 142 -5.06 26.68 -16.05
CA TYR A 142 -5.03 28.12 -15.88
C TYR A 142 -6.38 28.74 -16.22
N SER A 143 -6.90 29.53 -15.28
CA SER A 143 -8.12 30.30 -15.45
C SER A 143 -7.84 31.77 -15.19
N ALA A 144 -7.73 32.54 -16.27
CA ALA A 144 -7.38 33.95 -16.31
C ALA A 144 -8.22 34.85 -15.37
N CYS A 145 -9.45 34.43 -15.09
CA CYS A 145 -10.46 35.18 -14.37
C CYS A 145 -10.98 34.48 -13.10
N ALA A 146 -10.39 33.34 -12.70
CA ALA A 146 -10.75 32.69 -11.45
C ALA A 146 -10.54 33.63 -10.26
N GLY A 147 -11.62 33.87 -9.50
CA GLY A 147 -11.61 34.75 -8.32
C GLY A 147 -11.51 36.25 -8.62
N LYS A 148 -11.54 36.67 -9.88
CA LYS A 148 -11.52 38.09 -10.28
C LYS A 148 -12.94 38.63 -10.49
N LYS A 149 -13.11 39.94 -10.27
CA LYS A 149 -14.35 40.65 -10.58
C LYS A 149 -14.47 40.90 -12.09
N THR A 150 -15.69 41.01 -12.61
CA THR A 150 -15.94 41.50 -13.97
C THR A 150 -15.28 42.87 -14.18
N GLY A 151 -14.62 43.04 -15.33
CA GLY A 151 -13.83 44.23 -15.66
C GLY A 151 -12.38 44.20 -15.15
N ALA A 152 -11.99 43.24 -14.31
CA ALA A 152 -10.60 43.10 -13.88
C ALA A 152 -9.69 42.68 -15.04
N GLN A 153 -8.46 43.20 -15.05
CA GLN A 153 -7.46 42.86 -16.04
C GLN A 153 -7.09 41.36 -15.97
N CYS A 154 -6.88 40.75 -17.14
CA CYS A 154 -6.52 39.36 -17.29
C CYS A 154 -5.54 39.14 -18.45
N THR A 155 -4.87 37.99 -18.44
CA THR A 155 -4.01 37.48 -19.53
C THR A 155 -4.58 36.17 -20.01
N ILE A 156 -4.43 35.86 -21.30
CA ILE A 156 -4.83 34.56 -21.86
C ILE A 156 -3.72 33.54 -21.60
N CYS A 157 -2.47 33.97 -21.67
CA CYS A 157 -1.33 33.12 -21.38
C CYS A 157 -1.25 32.80 -19.88
N ASP A 158 -1.06 31.51 -19.58
CA ASP A 158 -0.65 31.06 -18.26
C ASP A 158 0.74 31.64 -17.98
N PRO A 159 0.94 32.38 -16.86
CA PRO A 159 2.26 32.85 -16.47
C PRO A 159 3.33 31.75 -16.31
N ALA A 160 2.92 30.49 -16.14
CA ALA A 160 3.82 29.34 -16.11
C ALA A 160 4.19 28.80 -17.50
N ASP A 161 3.46 29.18 -18.56
CA ASP A 161 3.74 28.78 -19.94
C ASP A 161 4.59 29.83 -20.66
N ALA A 162 5.91 29.64 -20.64
CA ALA A 162 6.86 30.50 -21.32
C ALA A 162 6.76 30.46 -22.86
N SER A 163 6.06 29.48 -23.43
CA SER A 163 5.86 29.36 -24.89
C SER A 163 4.64 30.14 -25.38
N CYS A 164 3.74 30.52 -24.48
CA CYS A 164 2.57 31.32 -24.82
C CYS A 164 2.95 32.81 -25.00
N ILE A 165 2.62 33.35 -26.17
CA ILE A 165 2.89 34.76 -26.49
C ILE A 165 1.63 35.59 -26.26
N GLU A 166 1.62 36.37 -25.18
CA GLU A 166 0.52 37.27 -24.85
C GLU A 166 0.49 38.44 -25.83
N THR A 167 -0.68 38.72 -26.41
CA THR A 167 -0.84 39.90 -27.25
C THR A 167 -1.00 41.14 -26.38
N ALA A 168 -0.32 42.25 -26.71
CA ALA A 168 -0.35 43.51 -25.96
C ALA A 168 -1.73 44.23 -25.89
N LEU A 169 -2.79 43.61 -26.43
CA LEU A 169 -4.15 44.11 -26.30
C LEU A 169 -4.62 44.02 -24.84
N TYR A 170 -5.25 45.11 -24.38
CA TYR A 170 -5.90 45.17 -23.07
C TYR A 170 -7.08 44.19 -23.02
N LYS A 171 -7.11 43.32 -22.00
CA LYS A 171 -8.13 42.29 -21.81
C LYS A 171 -8.69 42.35 -20.40
N THR A 172 -9.98 42.05 -20.29
CA THR A 172 -10.73 42.07 -19.03
C THR A 172 -11.65 40.87 -18.89
N CYS A 173 -11.96 40.51 -17.64
CA CYS A 173 -12.91 39.45 -17.33
C CYS A 173 -14.34 39.87 -17.64
N ASN A 174 -15.08 39.09 -18.44
CA ASN A 174 -16.51 39.31 -18.65
C ASN A 174 -17.37 38.71 -17.52
N ALA A 175 -18.69 38.85 -17.58
CA ALA A 175 -19.62 38.30 -16.59
C ALA A 175 -19.67 36.76 -16.55
N ARG A 176 -19.15 36.09 -17.59
CA ARG A 176 -19.04 34.63 -17.68
C ARG A 176 -17.72 34.10 -17.13
N GLY A 177 -16.83 34.98 -16.65
CA GLY A 177 -15.51 34.59 -16.17
C GLY A 177 -14.52 34.27 -17.30
N GLU A 178 -14.76 34.77 -18.51
CA GLU A 178 -13.83 34.61 -19.65
C GLU A 178 -12.96 35.86 -19.79
N CYS A 179 -11.69 35.67 -20.12
CA CYS A 179 -10.78 36.77 -20.46
C CYS A 179 -10.99 37.17 -21.91
N VAL A 180 -11.55 38.36 -22.13
CA VAL A 180 -11.87 38.87 -23.46
C VAL A 180 -11.18 40.21 -23.69
N ALA A 181 -10.94 40.58 -24.96
CA ALA A 181 -10.47 41.92 -25.30
C ALA A 181 -11.42 42.97 -24.71
N GLY A 182 -10.87 43.91 -23.94
CA GLY A 182 -11.63 45.04 -23.42
C GLY A 182 -12.10 45.89 -24.60
N ARG A 183 -13.39 46.28 -24.59
CA ARG A 183 -13.89 47.33 -25.48
C ARG A 183 -13.46 48.70 -25.00
#